data_AF-A0A6A6QU26-F1
#
_entry.id   AF-A0A6A6QU26-F1
#
_cell.length_a   1.000
_cell.length_b   1.000
_cell.length_c   1.000
_cell.angle_alpha   90.00
_cell.angle_beta   90.00
_cell.angle_gamma   90.00
#
_symmetry.space_group_name_H-M   'P 1'
#
loop_
_entity.id
_entity.type
_entity.pdbx_description
1 polymer ?
#
loop_
_entity_poly.entity_id
_entity_poly.type
_entity_poly.pdbx_seq_one_letter_code
_entity_poly.pdbx_strand_id
1 'polypeptide(L)'
;MHVLWEYYCCNVDVMVKVLYKPAVDTLIMRASKDLSSVDSATEAPLLFAIWLATATSMSAEECWKLHGENRGVLIRKYRCALEGSLAEAGWMTTQDILVLQSLTLYLVFASANSRSTWILNGIALSLAQAMGMHSDSSSFSLGAIETEVRRRIWWVLCQTDVRVSENCGLQSHVPFTMDTELPMNINDSDLISAKENPLISRNHFTEMSVSLVKIEMTRTKLQFNRSTLNKEEKERLVQDQLQRYEDTYLKYYDGHLELHRLYYLGTRLIMARIWRMMHDATHDGSDDETLQEPLILWNADVLEIAHQLPCKYRQHGWFFRCKYTQWHAAAYLLIQMCKHTLGPAVDRAWEVLDVAF
;
A
#
# COMPACT_ATOMS: atom_id res chain seq x y z
N MET A 1 -5.54 -24.58 -6.30
CA MET A 1 -4.66 -23.76 -5.42
C MET A 1 -3.62 -23.00 -6.22
N HIS A 2 -2.82 -23.67 -7.06
CA HIS A 2 -1.78 -23.05 -7.90
C HIS A 2 -2.25 -21.84 -8.72
N VAL A 3 -3.39 -21.95 -9.42
CA VAL A 3 -3.91 -20.83 -10.24
C VAL A 3 -4.20 -19.59 -9.39
N LEU A 4 -4.78 -19.75 -8.20
CA LEU A 4 -5.05 -18.62 -7.30
C LEU A 4 -3.75 -18.01 -6.77
N TRP A 5 -2.76 -18.84 -6.48
CA TRP A 5 -1.46 -18.35 -6.06
C TRP A 5 -0.75 -17.55 -7.16
N GLU A 6 -0.80 -18.01 -8.41
CA GLU A 6 -0.27 -17.26 -9.55
C GLU A 6 -0.97 -15.90 -9.72
N TYR A 7 -2.31 -15.89 -9.63
CA TYR A 7 -3.09 -14.65 -9.60
C TYR A 7 -2.67 -13.71 -8.45
N TYR A 8 -2.39 -14.27 -7.27
CA TYR A 8 -1.92 -13.48 -6.12
C TYR A 8 -0.57 -12.84 -6.44
N CYS A 9 0.39 -13.62 -6.94
CA CYS A 9 1.73 -13.15 -7.29
C CYS A 9 1.67 -12.03 -8.34
N CYS A 10 0.88 -12.21 -9.40
CA CYS A 10 0.84 -11.25 -10.50
C CYS A 10 0.04 -9.98 -10.19
N ASN A 11 -1.00 -10.07 -9.35
CA ASN A 11 -1.94 -8.96 -9.14
C ASN A 11 -1.75 -8.28 -7.79
N VAL A 12 -1.49 -9.07 -6.74
CA VAL A 12 -1.53 -8.61 -5.34
C VAL A 12 -0.13 -8.39 -4.79
N ASP A 13 0.76 -9.37 -4.88
CA ASP A 13 2.09 -9.31 -4.27
C ASP A 13 2.91 -8.13 -4.80
N VAL A 14 2.79 -7.86 -6.11
CA VAL A 14 3.40 -6.68 -6.76
C VAL A 14 2.90 -5.36 -6.20
N MET A 15 1.66 -5.29 -5.68
CA MET A 15 1.11 -4.07 -5.10
C MET A 15 1.30 -4.02 -3.58
N VAL A 16 1.30 -5.18 -2.90
CA VAL A 16 1.31 -5.32 -1.44
C VAL A 16 2.23 -6.49 -1.07
N LYS A 17 3.52 -6.18 -0.93
CA LYS A 17 4.57 -7.16 -0.64
C LYS A 17 4.64 -7.43 0.86
N VAL A 18 3.88 -8.42 1.33
CA VAL A 18 3.87 -8.87 2.74
C VAL A 18 4.50 -10.25 2.89
N LEU A 19 4.43 -11.07 1.84
CA LEU A 19 4.83 -12.47 1.87
C LEU A 19 6.24 -12.66 1.33
N TYR A 20 6.88 -13.75 1.77
CA TYR A 20 8.06 -14.32 1.13
C TYR A 20 7.61 -15.48 0.22
N LYS A 21 7.60 -15.23 -1.10
CA LYS A 21 6.97 -16.14 -2.08
C LYS A 21 7.50 -17.59 -2.00
N PRO A 22 8.82 -17.85 -1.89
CA PRO A 22 9.32 -19.23 -1.87
C PRO A 22 8.77 -20.10 -0.73
N ALA A 23 8.52 -19.52 0.45
CA ALA A 23 7.90 -20.25 1.55
C ALA A 23 6.42 -20.58 1.25
N VAL A 24 5.69 -19.64 0.66
CA VAL A 24 4.28 -19.82 0.30
C VAL A 24 4.13 -20.77 -0.89
N ASP A 25 5.04 -20.75 -1.86
CA ASP A 25 5.13 -21.74 -2.94
C ASP A 25 5.20 -23.16 -2.36
N THR A 26 6.07 -23.37 -1.37
CA THR A 26 6.22 -24.65 -0.68
C THR A 26 4.94 -25.07 0.04
N LEU A 27 4.29 -24.14 0.73
CA LEU A 27 2.98 -24.36 1.38
C LEU A 27 1.91 -24.76 0.35
N ILE A 28 1.76 -24.01 -0.74
CA ILE A 28 0.77 -24.26 -1.79
C ILE A 28 1.02 -25.60 -2.47
N MET A 29 2.28 -25.95 -2.76
CA MET A 29 2.66 -27.25 -3.33
C MET A 29 2.30 -28.41 -2.40
N ARG A 30 2.53 -28.26 -1.10
CA ARG A 30 2.20 -29.26 -0.08
C ARG A 30 0.68 -29.42 0.09
N ALA A 31 -0.01 -28.31 0.29
CA ALA A 31 -1.46 -28.25 0.47
C ALA A 31 -2.24 -28.73 -0.77
N SER A 32 -1.69 -28.56 -1.98
CA SER A 32 -2.31 -29.06 -3.22
C SER A 32 -2.23 -30.58 -3.36
N LYS A 33 -1.26 -31.23 -2.69
CA LYS A 33 -1.13 -32.70 -2.67
C LYS A 33 -1.96 -33.31 -1.55
N ASP A 34 -1.97 -32.67 -0.39
CA ASP A 34 -2.66 -33.16 0.80
C ASP A 34 -3.15 -31.97 1.64
N LEU A 35 -4.47 -31.74 1.66
CA LEU A 35 -5.06 -30.67 2.48
C LEU A 35 -4.97 -30.95 3.98
N SER A 36 -4.88 -32.21 4.40
CA SER A 36 -4.75 -32.55 5.83
C SER A 36 -3.39 -32.18 6.41
N SER A 37 -2.42 -31.92 5.54
CA SER A 37 -1.11 -31.41 5.95
C SER A 37 -1.13 -29.94 6.39
N VAL A 38 -2.14 -29.15 6.00
CA VAL A 38 -2.23 -27.73 6.34
C VAL A 38 -2.59 -27.57 7.81
N ASP A 39 -1.78 -26.82 8.54
CA ASP A 39 -2.09 -26.46 9.93
C ASP A 39 -3.29 -25.50 9.96
N SER A 40 -4.37 -25.92 10.59
CA SER A 40 -5.59 -25.11 10.72
C SER A 40 -5.38 -23.86 11.58
N ALA A 41 -4.43 -23.89 12.53
CA ALA A 41 -4.18 -22.81 13.46
C ALA A 41 -3.26 -21.73 12.91
N THR A 42 -2.44 -22.01 11.89
CA THR A 42 -1.42 -21.05 11.41
C THR A 42 -1.46 -20.83 9.90
N GLU A 43 -1.54 -21.89 9.11
CA GLU A 43 -1.42 -21.84 7.65
C GLU A 43 -2.76 -21.65 6.94
N ALA A 44 -3.84 -22.22 7.47
CA ALA A 44 -5.17 -22.07 6.87
C ALA A 44 -5.63 -20.59 6.78
N PRO A 45 -5.45 -19.73 7.81
CA PRO A 45 -5.74 -18.30 7.70
C PRO A 45 -5.00 -17.65 6.53
N LEU A 46 -3.73 -18.02 6.29
CA LEU A 46 -2.95 -17.42 5.22
C LEU A 46 -3.48 -17.80 3.83
N LEU A 47 -3.89 -19.05 3.65
CA LEU A 47 -4.51 -19.51 2.41
C LEU A 47 -5.82 -18.77 2.14
N PHE A 48 -6.68 -18.62 3.16
CA PHE A 48 -7.92 -17.85 3.02
C PHE A 48 -7.66 -16.36 2.74
N ALA A 49 -6.62 -15.78 3.32
CA ALA A 49 -6.20 -14.40 3.03
C ALA A 49 -5.75 -14.23 1.56
N ILE A 50 -4.98 -15.18 1.04
CA ILE A 50 -4.57 -15.21 -0.38
C ILE A 50 -5.79 -15.34 -1.29
N TRP A 51 -6.76 -16.21 -0.96
CA TRP A 51 -7.98 -16.37 -1.75
C TRP A 51 -8.91 -15.15 -1.69
N LEU A 52 -9.02 -14.50 -0.54
CA LEU A 52 -9.74 -13.23 -0.43
C LEU A 52 -9.08 -12.13 -1.28
N ALA A 53 -7.75 -12.03 -1.21
CA ALA A 53 -6.97 -11.06 -1.96
C ALA A 53 -7.13 -11.23 -3.47
N THR A 54 -7.04 -12.48 -3.94
CA THR A 54 -7.21 -12.83 -5.37
C THR A 54 -8.62 -12.59 -5.86
N ALA A 55 -9.65 -13.03 -5.12
CA ALA A 55 -11.04 -12.74 -5.47
C ALA A 55 -11.35 -11.24 -5.52
N THR A 56 -10.66 -10.45 -4.68
CA THR A 56 -10.79 -8.99 -4.67
C THR A 56 -10.10 -8.35 -5.88
N SER A 57 -8.97 -8.90 -6.34
CA SER A 57 -8.21 -8.36 -7.47
C SER A 57 -8.77 -8.76 -8.83
N MET A 58 -9.42 -9.92 -8.94
CA MET A 58 -10.05 -10.40 -10.17
C MET A 58 -11.29 -9.59 -10.58
N SER A 59 -11.52 -9.50 -11.88
CA SER A 59 -12.76 -8.98 -12.48
C SER A 59 -13.94 -9.95 -12.28
N ALA A 60 -15.17 -9.48 -12.49
CA ALA A 60 -16.36 -10.33 -12.40
C ALA A 60 -16.33 -11.49 -13.42
N GLU A 61 -15.82 -11.23 -14.62
CA GLU A 61 -15.66 -12.23 -15.68
C GLU A 61 -14.63 -13.29 -15.31
N GLU A 62 -13.47 -12.90 -14.78
CA GLU A 62 -12.44 -13.83 -14.32
C GLU A 62 -12.93 -14.71 -13.17
N CYS A 63 -13.62 -14.13 -12.18
CA CYS A 63 -14.23 -14.89 -11.09
C CYS A 63 -15.23 -15.93 -11.62
N TRP A 64 -16.10 -15.55 -12.56
CA TRP A 64 -17.05 -16.47 -13.16
C TRP A 64 -16.35 -17.58 -13.95
N LYS A 65 -15.34 -17.24 -14.76
CA LYS A 65 -14.60 -18.20 -15.58
C LYS A 65 -13.80 -19.19 -14.73
N LEU A 66 -13.15 -18.72 -13.66
CA LEU A 66 -12.28 -19.56 -12.82
C LEU A 66 -13.06 -20.36 -11.77
N HIS A 67 -14.13 -19.81 -11.21
CA HIS A 67 -14.87 -20.41 -10.10
C HIS A 67 -16.32 -20.78 -10.39
N GLY A 68 -16.90 -20.32 -11.50
CA GLY A 68 -18.33 -20.48 -11.78
C GLY A 68 -19.24 -19.71 -10.81
N GLU A 69 -18.70 -18.70 -10.12
CA GLU A 69 -19.38 -18.02 -9.02
C GLU A 69 -19.30 -16.49 -9.15
N ASN A 70 -20.31 -15.80 -8.62
CA ASN A 70 -20.31 -14.34 -8.62
C ASN A 70 -19.20 -13.78 -7.73
N ARG A 71 -18.48 -12.75 -8.21
CA ARG A 71 -17.38 -12.09 -7.47
C ARG A 71 -17.77 -11.66 -6.06
N GLY A 72 -18.95 -11.07 -5.86
CA GLY A 72 -19.41 -10.63 -4.54
C GLY A 72 -19.66 -11.79 -3.58
N VAL A 73 -20.20 -12.91 -4.09
CA VAL A 73 -20.39 -14.14 -3.32
C VAL A 73 -19.04 -14.74 -2.92
N LEU A 74 -18.09 -14.79 -3.85
CA LEU A 74 -16.75 -15.34 -3.64
C LEU A 74 -15.97 -14.55 -2.57
N ILE A 75 -15.98 -13.21 -2.66
CA ILE A 75 -15.36 -12.33 -1.67
C ILE A 75 -15.97 -12.56 -0.28
N ARG A 76 -17.31 -12.64 -0.17
CA ARG A 76 -17.98 -12.89 1.12
C ARG A 76 -17.62 -14.25 1.70
N LYS A 77 -17.56 -15.29 0.85
CA LYS A 77 -17.20 -16.65 1.25
C LYS A 77 -15.78 -16.72 1.80
N TYR A 78 -14.79 -16.18 1.08
CA TYR A 78 -13.40 -16.20 1.54
C TYR A 78 -13.17 -15.29 2.74
N ARG A 79 -13.87 -14.15 2.82
CA ARG A 79 -13.84 -13.29 4.01
C ARG A 79 -14.34 -14.03 5.26
N CYS A 80 -15.50 -14.68 5.18
CA CYS A 80 -16.06 -15.42 6.31
C CYS A 80 -15.15 -16.59 6.73
N ALA A 81 -14.57 -17.31 5.78
CA ALA A 81 -13.62 -18.38 6.08
C ALA A 81 -12.34 -17.86 6.74
N LEU A 82 -11.81 -16.73 6.25
CA LEU A 82 -10.65 -16.08 6.86
C LEU A 82 -10.94 -15.63 8.30
N GLU A 83 -12.06 -14.94 8.53
CA GLU A 83 -12.48 -14.50 9.86
C GLU A 83 -12.65 -15.68 10.83
N GLY A 84 -13.26 -16.77 10.36
CA GLY A 84 -13.42 -18.00 11.15
C GLY A 84 -12.07 -18.64 11.50
N SER A 85 -11.18 -18.82 10.52
CA SER A 85 -9.85 -19.40 10.74
C SER A 85 -8.94 -18.54 11.62
N LEU A 86 -9.01 -17.20 11.50
CA LEU A 86 -8.29 -16.29 12.40
C LEU A 86 -8.79 -16.42 13.84
N ALA A 87 -10.12 -16.52 14.03
CA ALA A 87 -10.71 -16.71 15.34
C ALA A 87 -10.28 -18.03 15.98
N GLU A 88 -10.28 -19.13 15.21
CA GLU A 88 -9.78 -20.44 15.65
C GLU A 88 -8.29 -20.40 16.00
N ALA A 89 -7.49 -19.66 15.23
CA ALA A 89 -6.08 -19.41 15.47
C ALA A 89 -5.78 -18.52 16.71
N GLY A 90 -6.80 -17.98 17.38
CA GLY A 90 -6.60 -17.10 18.53
C GLY A 90 -5.83 -15.82 18.17
N TRP A 91 -6.14 -15.21 17.02
CA TRP A 91 -5.36 -14.12 16.43
C TRP A 91 -5.08 -12.94 17.38
N MET A 92 -5.94 -12.67 18.36
CA MET A 92 -5.76 -11.57 19.33
C MET A 92 -4.61 -11.75 20.31
N THR A 93 -4.05 -12.96 20.43
CA THR A 93 -2.91 -13.26 21.32
C THR A 93 -1.80 -14.01 20.59
N THR A 94 -1.84 -14.05 19.26
CA THR A 94 -0.87 -14.82 18.47
C THR A 94 0.55 -14.25 18.57
N GLN A 95 1.53 -15.15 18.45
CA GLN A 95 2.94 -14.84 18.21
C GLN A 95 3.41 -15.45 16.88
N ASP A 96 2.47 -15.95 16.07
CA ASP A 96 2.75 -16.58 14.78
C ASP A 96 2.72 -15.55 13.65
N ILE A 97 3.78 -15.53 12.83
CA ILE A 97 3.94 -14.58 11.73
C ILE A 97 2.91 -14.82 10.63
N LEU A 98 2.54 -16.07 10.33
CA LEU A 98 1.56 -16.38 9.28
C LEU A 98 0.17 -15.87 9.66
N VAL A 99 -0.21 -16.01 10.93
CA VAL A 99 -1.47 -15.46 11.45
C VAL A 99 -1.47 -13.93 11.35
N LEU A 100 -0.37 -13.26 11.71
CA LEU A 100 -0.26 -11.81 11.57
C LEU A 100 -0.27 -11.36 10.10
N GLN A 101 0.43 -12.07 9.19
CA GLN A 101 0.37 -11.79 7.74
C GLN A 101 -1.06 -11.91 7.20
N SER A 102 -1.81 -12.92 7.67
CA SER A 102 -3.21 -13.14 7.31
C SER A 102 -4.08 -11.96 7.75
N LEU A 103 -3.90 -11.49 8.99
CA LEU A 103 -4.58 -10.31 9.51
C LEU A 103 -4.19 -9.02 8.75
N THR A 104 -2.91 -8.84 8.44
CA THR A 104 -2.42 -7.70 7.64
C THR A 104 -3.08 -7.67 6.26
N LEU A 105 -3.13 -8.81 5.56
CA LEU A 105 -3.80 -8.90 4.26
C LEU A 105 -5.31 -8.63 4.41
N TYR A 106 -5.98 -9.21 5.40
CA TYR A 106 -7.39 -8.93 5.69
C TYR A 106 -7.66 -7.42 5.83
N LEU A 107 -6.83 -6.70 6.59
CA LEU A 107 -6.94 -5.26 6.80
C LEU A 107 -6.68 -4.45 5.52
N VAL A 108 -5.71 -4.87 4.72
CA VAL A 108 -5.44 -4.26 3.40
C VAL A 108 -6.67 -4.30 2.51
N PHE A 109 -7.43 -5.41 2.52
CA PHE A 109 -8.64 -5.60 1.70
C PHE A 109 -9.96 -5.23 2.40
N ALA A 110 -9.92 -4.82 3.67
CA ALA A 110 -11.08 -4.29 4.38
C ALA A 110 -11.47 -2.88 3.88
N SER A 111 -12.67 -2.39 4.20
CA SER A 111 -13.09 -1.04 3.79
C SER A 111 -12.19 0.02 4.43
N ALA A 112 -11.67 0.96 3.63
CA ALA A 112 -10.80 2.02 4.15
C ALA A 112 -11.57 3.10 4.94
N ASN A 113 -12.90 3.19 4.78
CA ASN A 113 -13.76 4.18 5.42
C ASN A 113 -14.57 3.57 6.56
N SER A 114 -14.00 2.59 7.25
CA SER A 114 -14.67 1.88 8.34
C SER A 114 -13.96 2.09 9.66
N ARG A 115 -14.70 2.62 10.65
CA ARG A 115 -14.21 2.71 12.03
C ARG A 115 -13.84 1.34 12.60
N SER A 116 -14.52 0.27 12.18
CA SER A 116 -14.14 -1.09 12.61
C SER A 116 -12.76 -1.49 12.07
N THR A 117 -12.44 -1.12 10.83
CA THR A 117 -11.11 -1.35 10.25
C THR A 117 -10.04 -0.53 10.96
N TRP A 118 -10.35 0.72 11.34
CA TRP A 118 -9.45 1.54 12.16
C TRP A 118 -9.12 0.86 13.50
N ILE A 119 -10.13 0.41 14.25
CA ILE A 119 -9.96 -0.29 15.54
C ILE A 119 -9.14 -1.58 15.36
N LEU A 120 -9.51 -2.43 14.39
CA LEU A 120 -8.80 -3.69 14.14
C LEU A 120 -7.34 -3.46 13.75
N ASN A 121 -7.05 -2.38 13.02
CA ASN A 121 -5.68 -2.03 12.66
C ASN A 121 -4.86 -1.57 13.88
N GLY A 122 -5.47 -0.87 14.84
CA GLY A 122 -4.86 -0.58 16.13
C GLY A 122 -4.47 -1.85 16.90
N ILE A 123 -5.37 -2.84 16.94
CA ILE A 123 -5.08 -4.15 17.57
C ILE A 123 -3.93 -4.87 16.84
N ALA A 124 -3.95 -4.88 15.50
CA ALA A 124 -2.89 -5.51 14.70
C ALA A 124 -1.52 -4.83 14.92
N LEU A 125 -1.48 -3.51 15.06
CA LEU A 125 -0.26 -2.78 15.41
C LEU A 125 0.23 -3.16 16.82
N SER A 126 -0.66 -3.24 17.80
CA SER A 126 -0.29 -3.69 19.16
C SER A 126 0.25 -5.13 19.17
N LEU A 127 -0.31 -6.03 18.37
CA LEU A 127 0.21 -7.38 18.18
C LEU A 127 1.61 -7.38 17.56
N ALA A 128 1.81 -6.63 16.48
CA ALA A 128 3.11 -6.50 15.84
C ALA A 128 4.16 -5.88 16.79
N GLN A 129 3.75 -4.94 17.65
CA GLN A 129 4.60 -4.39 18.71
C GLN A 129 4.97 -5.44 19.76
N ALA A 130 4.00 -6.25 20.21
CA ALA A 130 4.24 -7.34 21.16
C ALA A 130 5.20 -8.40 20.59
N MET A 131 5.19 -8.59 19.28
CA MET A 131 6.15 -9.45 18.55
C MET A 131 7.51 -8.78 18.30
N GLY A 132 7.70 -7.53 18.72
CA GLY A 132 8.95 -6.77 18.57
C GLY A 132 9.14 -6.06 17.22
N MET A 133 8.16 -6.08 16.31
CA MET A 133 8.35 -5.58 14.92
C MET A 133 8.50 -4.05 14.78
N HIS A 134 8.22 -3.31 15.85
CA HIS A 134 8.45 -1.87 15.94
C HIS A 134 9.91 -1.50 16.23
N SER A 135 10.76 -2.52 16.46
CA SER A 135 12.18 -2.32 16.61
C SER A 135 13.04 -3.28 15.80
N ASP A 136 14.06 -2.74 15.16
CA ASP A 136 15.11 -3.48 14.45
C ASP A 136 16.35 -3.75 15.31
N SER A 137 16.20 -3.72 16.64
CA SER A 137 17.31 -3.94 17.57
C SER A 137 18.11 -5.20 17.23
N SER A 138 19.44 -5.05 17.21
CA SER A 138 20.38 -6.14 16.93
C SER A 138 20.27 -7.32 17.91
N SER A 139 19.60 -7.13 19.05
CA SER A 139 19.32 -8.16 20.05
C SER A 139 18.40 -9.28 19.57
N PHE A 140 17.63 -9.12 18.51
CA PHE A 140 16.70 -10.16 18.06
C PHE A 140 17.37 -11.33 17.30
N SER A 141 18.63 -11.19 16.85
CA SER A 141 19.40 -12.25 16.16
C SER A 141 18.64 -13.01 15.04
N LEU A 142 17.81 -12.28 14.28
CA LEU A 142 16.94 -12.86 13.26
C LEU A 142 17.70 -13.11 11.94
N GLY A 143 17.27 -14.13 11.20
CA GLY A 143 17.76 -14.37 9.84
C GLY A 143 17.20 -13.36 8.83
N ALA A 144 17.91 -13.13 7.72
CA ALA A 144 17.56 -12.11 6.72
C ALA A 144 16.11 -12.19 6.19
N ILE A 145 15.61 -13.41 5.94
CA ILE A 145 14.23 -13.62 5.47
C ILE A 145 13.23 -13.15 6.53
N GLU A 146 13.43 -13.55 7.79
CA GLU A 146 12.50 -13.20 8.88
C GLU A 146 12.53 -11.70 9.16
N THR A 147 13.72 -11.09 9.19
CA THR A 147 13.88 -9.63 9.33
C THR A 147 13.10 -8.88 8.25
N GLU A 148 13.29 -9.23 6.99
CA GLU A 148 12.61 -8.53 5.89
C GLU A 148 11.10 -8.77 5.90
N VAL A 149 10.63 -9.97 6.23
CA VAL A 149 9.19 -10.25 6.36
C VAL A 149 8.56 -9.43 7.49
N ARG A 150 9.23 -9.32 8.66
CA ARG A 150 8.75 -8.50 9.79
C ARG A 150 8.67 -7.02 9.43
N ARG A 151 9.71 -6.47 8.76
CA ARG A 151 9.70 -5.08 8.25
C ARG A 151 8.55 -4.85 7.27
N ARG A 152 8.32 -5.78 6.33
CA ARG A 152 7.21 -5.72 5.37
C ARG A 152 5.86 -5.66 6.07
N ILE A 153 5.60 -6.55 7.03
CA ILE A 153 4.36 -6.58 7.82
C ILE A 153 4.16 -5.27 8.56
N TRP A 154 5.17 -4.84 9.32
CA TRP A 154 5.13 -3.62 10.12
C TRP A 154 4.76 -2.40 9.27
N TRP A 155 5.49 -2.18 8.18
CA TRP A 155 5.27 -1.01 7.35
C TRP A 155 3.96 -1.05 6.55
N VAL A 156 3.46 -2.23 6.18
CA VAL A 156 2.14 -2.37 5.56
C VAL A 156 1.02 -2.08 6.56
N LEU A 157 1.17 -2.47 7.83
CA LEU A 157 0.25 -2.08 8.90
C LEU A 157 0.28 -0.58 9.16
N CYS A 158 1.46 0.04 9.26
CA CYS A 158 1.59 1.50 9.40
C CYS A 158 0.94 2.25 8.23
N GLN A 159 1.20 1.81 7.00
CA GLN A 159 0.58 2.38 5.80
C GLN A 159 -0.94 2.27 5.82
N THR A 160 -1.44 1.10 6.24
CA THR A 160 -2.88 0.86 6.35
C THR A 160 -3.50 1.74 7.41
N ASP A 161 -2.84 1.90 8.55
CA ASP A 161 -3.29 2.75 9.65
C ASP A 161 -3.45 4.20 9.22
N VAL A 162 -2.38 4.80 8.69
CA VAL A 162 -2.35 6.20 8.28
C VAL A 162 -3.46 6.49 7.27
N ARG A 163 -3.63 5.60 6.28
CA ARG A 163 -4.68 5.74 5.27
C ARG A 163 -6.09 5.63 5.87
N VAL A 164 -6.34 4.66 6.76
CA VAL A 164 -7.68 4.47 7.36
C VAL A 164 -8.01 5.60 8.33
N SER A 165 -7.01 6.07 9.09
CA SER A 165 -7.11 7.23 9.97
C SER A 165 -7.47 8.50 9.20
N GLU A 166 -6.75 8.80 8.10
CA GLU A 166 -7.05 9.93 7.22
C GLU A 166 -8.49 9.87 6.69
N ASN A 167 -8.91 8.72 6.17
CA ASN A 167 -10.25 8.55 5.61
C ASN A 167 -11.37 8.65 6.66
N CYS A 168 -11.10 8.26 7.90
CA CYS A 168 -12.07 8.36 9.01
C CYS A 168 -12.00 9.70 9.75
N GLY A 169 -11.04 10.58 9.43
CA GLY A 169 -10.78 11.79 10.22
C GLY A 169 -10.30 11.51 11.65
N LEU A 170 -9.58 10.41 11.87
CA LEU A 170 -9.09 9.94 13.16
C LEU A 170 -7.56 10.02 13.26
N GLN A 171 -7.03 9.98 14.47
CA GLN A 171 -5.58 9.90 14.69
C GLN A 171 -5.05 8.51 14.34
N SER A 172 -3.78 8.44 13.90
CA SER A 172 -3.08 7.18 13.65
C SER A 172 -2.63 6.51 14.96
N HIS A 173 -2.78 5.18 15.04
CA HIS A 173 -2.31 4.32 16.12
C HIS A 173 -0.81 4.00 16.05
N VAL A 174 -0.14 4.29 14.92
CA VAL A 174 1.29 3.98 14.77
C VAL A 174 2.07 4.59 15.93
N PRO A 175 2.94 3.87 16.65
CA PRO A 175 3.64 4.42 17.81
C PRO A 175 4.57 5.57 17.42
N PHE A 176 4.82 6.49 18.34
CA PHE A 176 5.74 7.62 18.12
C PHE A 176 7.19 7.15 18.04
N THR A 177 7.58 6.22 18.92
CA THR A 177 8.91 5.63 18.98
C THR A 177 8.92 4.30 18.26
N MET A 178 9.59 4.26 17.11
CA MET A 178 9.89 3.06 16.34
C MET A 178 11.23 3.27 15.64
N ASP A 179 12.06 2.23 15.58
CA ASP A 179 13.36 2.27 14.89
C ASP A 179 13.45 1.25 13.74
N THR A 180 12.33 0.57 13.42
CA THR A 180 12.23 -0.36 12.28
C THR A 180 12.68 0.32 10.98
N GLU A 181 13.69 -0.24 10.33
CA GLU A 181 14.15 0.20 9.03
C GLU A 181 13.11 -0.10 7.95
N LEU A 182 13.23 0.58 6.81
CA LEU A 182 12.42 0.25 5.65
C LEU A 182 12.81 -1.13 5.09
N PRO A 183 11.87 -1.88 4.51
CA PRO A 183 12.23 -3.08 3.76
C PRO A 183 13.18 -2.74 2.61
N MET A 184 14.10 -3.64 2.30
CA MET A 184 15.09 -3.43 1.27
C MET A 184 14.47 -3.47 -0.13
N ASN A 185 15.00 -2.68 -1.07
CA ASN A 185 14.56 -2.71 -2.47
C ASN A 185 15.20 -3.89 -3.21
N ILE A 186 14.73 -5.10 -2.95
CA ILE A 186 15.26 -6.39 -3.45
C ILE A 186 14.13 -7.33 -3.89
N ASN A 187 14.48 -8.39 -4.61
CA ASN A 187 13.57 -9.48 -4.96
C ASN A 187 13.65 -10.60 -3.91
N ASP A 188 12.61 -11.42 -3.79
CA ASP A 188 12.64 -12.55 -2.84
C ASP A 188 13.77 -13.55 -3.15
N SER A 189 14.18 -13.68 -4.42
CA SER A 189 15.30 -14.56 -4.81
C SER A 189 16.63 -14.18 -4.15
N ASP A 190 16.82 -12.91 -3.81
CA ASP A 190 18.09 -12.40 -3.25
C ASP A 190 18.26 -12.83 -1.78
N LEU A 191 17.14 -13.03 -1.09
CA LEU A 191 17.12 -13.45 0.32
C LEU A 191 17.62 -14.88 0.51
N ILE A 192 17.55 -15.71 -0.54
CA ILE A 192 18.06 -17.09 -0.50
C ILE A 192 19.58 -17.09 -0.32
N SER A 193 20.27 -16.16 -1.01
CA SER A 193 21.74 -16.04 -0.99
C SER A 193 22.29 -15.16 0.15
N ALA A 194 21.43 -14.65 1.03
CA ALA A 194 21.82 -13.67 2.06
C ALA A 194 22.85 -14.20 3.08
N LYS A 195 23.01 -15.52 3.20
CA LYS A 195 24.03 -16.15 4.05
C LYS A 195 25.44 -16.07 3.46
N GLU A 196 25.53 -15.96 2.13
CA GLU A 196 26.80 -16.03 1.39
C GLU A 196 27.28 -14.65 0.96
N ASN A 197 26.35 -13.73 0.68
CA ASN A 197 26.65 -12.38 0.21
C ASN A 197 25.86 -11.34 0.98
N PRO A 198 26.44 -10.14 1.24
CA PRO A 198 25.70 -9.04 1.82
C PRO A 198 24.55 -8.62 0.90
N LEU A 199 23.38 -8.40 1.48
CA LEU A 199 22.23 -7.87 0.76
C LEU A 199 22.48 -6.40 0.40
N ILE A 200 22.20 -6.03 -0.84
CA ILE A 200 22.36 -4.66 -1.34
C ILE A 200 21.04 -4.22 -1.96
N SER A 201 20.48 -3.13 -1.43
CA SER A 201 19.30 -2.50 -2.02
C SER A 201 19.62 -2.00 -3.43
N ARG A 202 18.74 -2.30 -4.39
CA ARG A 202 18.91 -1.88 -5.78
C ARG A 202 18.38 -0.46 -5.99
N ASN A 203 18.93 0.23 -6.98
CA ASN A 203 18.49 1.56 -7.41
C ASN A 203 17.61 1.51 -8.68
N HIS A 204 16.89 0.40 -8.88
CA HIS A 204 15.97 0.21 -9.99
C HIS A 204 14.76 -0.61 -9.53
N PHE A 205 13.81 -0.85 -10.45
CA PHE A 205 12.59 -1.60 -10.18
C PHE A 205 12.88 -3.03 -9.71
N THR A 206 12.21 -3.45 -8.64
CA THR A 206 12.20 -4.79 -8.04
C THR A 206 10.77 -5.14 -7.60
N GLU A 207 10.57 -6.38 -7.14
CA GLU A 207 9.29 -6.81 -6.55
C GLU A 207 8.83 -5.96 -5.36
N MET A 208 9.76 -5.35 -4.61
CA MET A 208 9.44 -4.51 -3.46
C MET A 208 9.09 -3.07 -3.85
N SER A 209 9.47 -2.60 -5.04
CA SER A 209 9.48 -1.17 -5.38
C SER A 209 8.13 -0.47 -5.26
N VAL A 210 7.04 -1.07 -5.76
CA VAL A 210 5.69 -0.48 -5.67
C VAL A 210 5.23 -0.35 -4.21
N SER A 211 5.54 -1.35 -3.38
CA SER A 211 5.22 -1.32 -1.96
C SER A 211 6.07 -0.28 -1.24
N LEU A 212 7.37 -0.21 -1.57
CA LEU A 212 8.34 0.67 -0.94
C LEU A 212 8.04 2.15 -1.18
N VAL A 213 7.67 2.56 -2.40
CA VAL A 213 7.27 3.96 -2.68
C VAL A 213 6.14 4.41 -1.75
N LYS A 214 5.14 3.56 -1.55
CA LYS A 214 4.01 3.89 -0.65
C LYS A 214 4.43 3.89 0.82
N ILE A 215 5.35 3.00 1.21
CA ILE A 215 5.87 2.92 2.58
C ILE A 215 6.71 4.17 2.90
N GLU A 216 7.56 4.59 1.97
CA GLU A 216 8.37 5.81 2.09
C GLU A 216 7.46 7.03 2.30
N MET A 217 6.39 7.17 1.50
CA MET A 217 5.38 8.21 1.69
C MET A 217 4.77 8.18 3.09
N THR A 218 4.39 6.99 3.58
CA THR A 218 3.86 6.82 4.94
C THR A 218 4.87 7.28 5.98
N ARG A 219 6.14 6.88 5.86
CA ARG A 219 7.21 7.31 6.78
C ARG A 219 7.39 8.83 6.77
N THR A 220 7.46 9.44 5.59
CA THR A 220 7.60 10.90 5.44
C THR A 220 6.43 11.63 6.08
N LYS A 221 5.18 11.17 5.87
CA LYS A 221 3.98 11.73 6.53
C LYS A 221 4.05 11.63 8.05
N LEU A 222 4.44 10.48 8.56
CA LEU A 222 4.57 10.26 10.01
C LEU A 222 5.64 11.19 10.61
N GLN A 223 6.81 11.29 9.98
CA GLN A 223 7.87 12.21 10.39
C GLN A 223 7.40 13.66 10.32
N PHE A 224 6.77 14.07 9.23
CA PHE A 224 6.29 15.43 9.03
C PHE A 224 5.26 15.88 10.08
N ASN A 225 4.30 15.01 10.40
CA ASN A 225 3.20 15.33 11.31
C ASN A 225 3.60 15.22 12.80
N ARG A 226 4.59 14.39 13.13
CA ARG A 226 4.95 14.09 14.53
C ARG A 226 6.19 14.81 15.01
N SER A 227 7.07 15.20 14.10
CA SER A 227 8.34 15.82 14.48
C SER A 227 8.16 17.28 14.88
N THR A 228 9.01 17.73 15.81
CA THR A 228 9.16 19.14 16.16
C THR A 228 10.00 19.91 15.15
N LEU A 229 10.12 19.39 13.92
CA LEU A 229 10.94 20.00 12.87
C LEU A 229 10.43 21.41 12.58
N ASN A 230 11.37 22.32 12.43
CA ASN A 230 11.07 23.67 11.95
C ASN A 230 10.68 23.64 10.46
N LYS A 231 10.27 24.79 9.93
CA LYS A 231 9.81 24.91 8.53
C LYS A 231 10.88 24.46 7.53
N GLU A 232 12.12 24.90 7.70
CA GLU A 232 13.23 24.56 6.78
C GLU A 232 13.60 23.07 6.81
N GLU A 233 13.52 22.44 7.97
CA GLU A 233 13.75 21.01 8.13
C GLU A 233 12.65 20.18 7.48
N LYS A 234 11.40 20.63 7.61
CA LYS A 234 10.25 20.02 6.91
C LYS A 234 10.40 20.15 5.39
N GLU A 235 10.79 21.31 4.89
CA GLU A 235 11.06 21.55 3.47
C GLU A 235 12.15 20.61 2.95
N ARG A 236 13.28 20.50 3.66
CA ARG A 236 14.36 19.56 3.33
C ARG A 236 13.91 18.11 3.32
N LEU A 237 13.17 17.67 4.35
CA LEU A 237 12.64 16.30 4.42
C LEU A 237 11.82 15.94 3.17
N VAL A 238 10.97 16.85 2.71
CA VAL A 238 10.16 16.61 1.51
C VAL A 238 10.98 16.70 0.24
N GLN A 239 11.88 17.68 0.12
CA GLN A 239 12.74 17.80 -1.05
C GLN A 239 13.62 16.56 -1.24
N ASP A 240 14.25 16.06 -0.17
CA ASP A 240 15.07 14.84 -0.19
C ASP A 240 14.23 13.62 -0.61
N GLN A 241 12.99 13.52 -0.12
CA GLN A 241 12.11 12.41 -0.48
C GLN A 241 11.63 12.50 -1.95
N LEU A 242 11.35 13.70 -2.46
CA LEU A 242 11.00 13.90 -3.87
C LEU A 242 12.18 13.56 -4.78
N GLN A 243 13.38 14.00 -4.43
CA GLN A 243 14.61 13.70 -5.18
C GLN A 243 14.89 12.20 -5.19
N ARG A 244 14.72 11.52 -4.04
CA ARG A 244 14.84 10.06 -3.94
C ARG A 244 13.93 9.33 -4.90
N TYR A 245 12.69 9.79 -5.08
CA TYR A 245 11.74 9.19 -6.01
C TYR A 245 12.18 9.36 -7.48
N GLU A 246 12.69 10.53 -7.85
CA GLU A 246 13.25 10.76 -9.19
C GLU A 246 14.46 9.84 -9.45
N ASP A 247 15.44 9.82 -8.54
CA ASP A 247 16.72 9.13 -8.75
C ASP A 247 16.63 7.60 -8.67
N THR A 248 15.72 7.07 -7.83
CA THR A 248 15.64 5.63 -7.55
C THR A 248 14.56 4.94 -8.38
N TYR A 249 13.42 5.60 -8.58
CA TYR A 249 12.19 4.96 -9.04
C TYR A 249 11.77 5.42 -10.43
N LEU A 250 11.94 6.71 -10.77
CA LEU A 250 11.55 7.24 -12.07
C LEU A 250 12.69 7.20 -13.11
N LYS A 251 13.95 7.21 -12.65
CA LYS A 251 15.15 7.21 -13.51
C LYS A 251 15.20 6.12 -14.58
N TYR A 252 14.80 4.90 -14.25
CA TYR A 252 14.84 3.74 -15.15
C TYR A 252 13.45 3.34 -15.65
N TYR A 253 12.62 4.33 -15.95
CA TYR A 253 11.29 4.10 -16.49
C TYR A 253 11.36 3.41 -17.86
N ASP A 254 10.75 2.24 -17.95
CA ASP A 254 10.48 1.55 -19.22
C ASP A 254 8.99 1.65 -19.54
N GLY A 255 8.67 2.47 -20.54
CA GLY A 255 7.30 2.70 -20.99
C GLY A 255 6.68 1.56 -21.78
N HIS A 256 7.35 0.42 -22.00
CA HIS A 256 6.77 -0.72 -22.74
C HIS A 256 5.96 -1.67 -21.86
N LEU A 257 6.27 -1.75 -20.56
CA LEU A 257 5.58 -2.64 -19.61
C LEU A 257 4.44 -1.91 -18.89
N GLU A 258 3.25 -2.50 -18.86
CA GLU A 258 2.07 -1.92 -18.18
C GLU A 258 2.33 -1.65 -16.70
N LEU A 259 3.00 -2.58 -16.01
CA LEU A 259 3.34 -2.44 -14.59
C LEU A 259 4.29 -1.26 -14.34
N HIS A 260 5.25 -1.02 -15.23
CA HIS A 260 6.16 0.12 -15.12
C HIS A 260 5.45 1.45 -15.36
N ARG A 261 4.48 1.51 -16.30
CA ARG A 261 3.61 2.69 -16.47
C ARG A 261 2.77 2.96 -15.23
N LEU A 262 2.14 1.91 -14.70
CA LEU A 262 1.34 1.99 -13.48
C LEU A 262 2.18 2.52 -12.31
N TYR A 263 3.39 1.96 -12.16
CA TYR A 263 4.35 2.34 -11.15
C TYR A 263 4.83 3.79 -11.29
N TYR A 264 5.14 4.22 -12.52
CA TYR A 264 5.52 5.60 -12.82
C TYR A 264 4.40 6.58 -12.43
N LEU A 265 3.18 6.33 -12.91
CA LEU A 265 2.02 7.15 -12.63
C LEU A 265 1.68 7.17 -11.13
N GLY A 266 1.73 6.01 -10.47
CA GLY A 266 1.51 5.90 -9.02
C GLY A 266 2.56 6.64 -8.20
N THR A 267 3.83 6.60 -8.61
CA THR A 267 4.92 7.33 -7.95
C THR A 267 4.75 8.84 -8.14
N ARG A 268 4.42 9.30 -9.36
CA ARG A 268 4.09 10.71 -9.62
C ARG A 268 2.93 11.20 -8.75
N LEU A 269 1.88 10.39 -8.60
CA LEU A 269 0.75 10.69 -7.71
C LEU A 269 1.16 10.78 -6.22
N ILE A 270 2.13 9.98 -5.79
CA ILE A 270 2.65 10.01 -4.42
C ILE A 270 3.52 11.25 -4.20
N MET A 271 4.45 11.55 -5.11
CA MET A 271 5.26 12.76 -5.10
C MET A 271 4.40 14.00 -4.97
N ALA A 272 3.38 14.06 -5.82
CA ALA A 272 2.36 15.07 -5.83
C ALA A 272 1.76 15.25 -4.41
N ARG A 273 1.31 14.17 -3.77
CA ARG A 273 0.70 14.24 -2.42
C ARG A 273 1.67 14.73 -1.33
N ILE A 274 2.95 14.35 -1.41
CA ILE A 274 3.97 14.84 -0.47
C ILE A 274 4.21 16.33 -0.68
N TRP A 275 4.28 16.79 -1.93
CA TRP A 275 4.41 18.20 -2.24
C TRP A 275 3.24 19.02 -1.67
N ARG A 276 1.99 18.55 -1.81
CA ARG A 276 0.81 19.23 -1.23
C ARG A 276 0.87 19.31 0.30
N MET A 277 1.36 18.26 0.96
CA MET A 277 1.56 18.27 2.42
C MET A 277 2.49 19.41 2.88
N MET A 278 3.55 19.71 2.11
CA MET A 278 4.39 20.89 2.38
C MET A 278 3.62 22.18 2.17
N HIS A 279 2.95 22.29 1.02
CA HIS A 279 2.21 23.49 0.65
C HIS A 279 1.20 23.88 1.75
N ASP A 280 0.40 22.92 2.23
CA ASP A 280 -0.62 23.15 3.25
C ASP A 280 -0.02 23.59 4.60
N ALA A 281 1.23 23.22 4.92
CA ALA A 281 1.89 23.60 6.17
C ALA A 281 2.64 24.94 6.11
N THR A 282 2.99 25.41 4.92
CA THR A 282 3.71 26.67 4.72
C THR A 282 2.79 27.86 4.44
N HIS A 283 1.53 27.60 4.08
CA HIS A 283 0.54 28.62 3.77
C HIS A 283 -0.35 28.94 4.98
N ASP A 284 -0.30 30.19 5.44
CA ASP A 284 -1.01 30.69 6.63
C ASP A 284 -2.43 31.18 6.33
N GLY A 285 -3.07 30.63 5.29
CA GLY A 285 -4.41 31.05 4.85
C GLY A 285 -4.46 32.40 4.12
N SER A 286 -3.32 33.02 3.82
CA SER A 286 -3.25 34.13 2.87
C SER A 286 -3.44 33.60 1.44
N ASP A 287 -4.53 34.02 0.78
CA ASP A 287 -4.79 33.79 -0.65
C ASP A 287 -3.69 34.49 -1.48
N ASP A 288 -2.52 33.85 -1.62
CA ASP A 288 -1.46 34.30 -2.52
C ASP A 288 -1.82 33.85 -3.94
N GLU A 289 -2.38 34.79 -4.73
CA GLU A 289 -2.85 34.56 -6.10
C GLU A 289 -1.76 33.98 -7.02
N THR A 290 -0.48 34.23 -6.71
CA THR A 290 0.65 33.81 -7.55
C THR A 290 0.93 32.30 -7.52
N LEU A 291 0.44 31.58 -6.49
CA LEU A 291 0.65 30.14 -6.31
C LEU A 291 -0.60 29.29 -6.59
N GLN A 292 -1.74 29.91 -6.92
CA GLN A 292 -2.99 29.21 -7.19
C GLN A 292 -3.00 28.47 -8.54
N GLU A 293 -2.41 29.04 -9.59
CA GLU A 293 -2.40 28.44 -10.92
C GLU A 293 -1.62 27.11 -10.99
N PRO A 294 -0.38 27.00 -10.45
CA PRO A 294 0.35 25.73 -10.39
C PRO A 294 -0.40 24.66 -9.59
N LEU A 295 -1.11 25.05 -8.52
CA LEU A 295 -1.84 24.12 -7.67
C LEU A 295 -3.11 23.59 -8.35
N ILE A 296 -3.78 24.42 -9.15
CA ILE A 296 -4.90 24.00 -10.02
C ILE A 296 -4.41 22.99 -11.06
N LEU A 297 -3.36 23.32 -11.82
CA LEU A 297 -2.79 22.41 -12.83
C LEU A 297 -2.34 21.09 -12.21
N TRP A 298 -1.72 21.14 -11.04
CA TRP A 298 -1.27 19.96 -10.30
C TRP A 298 -2.44 19.05 -9.86
N ASN A 299 -3.53 19.62 -9.31
CA ASN A 299 -4.69 18.82 -8.93
C ASN A 299 -5.40 18.24 -10.16
N ALA A 300 -5.41 18.96 -11.29
CA ALA A 300 -5.91 18.46 -12.57
C ALA A 300 -5.08 17.27 -13.06
N ASP A 301 -3.75 17.35 -13.06
CA ASP A 301 -2.87 16.23 -13.41
C ASP A 301 -3.09 15.00 -12.50
N VAL A 302 -3.26 15.22 -11.20
CA VAL A 302 -3.56 14.15 -10.23
C VAL A 302 -4.88 13.45 -10.56
N LEU A 303 -5.93 14.21 -10.88
CA LEU A 303 -7.23 13.65 -11.24
C LEU A 303 -7.19 12.93 -12.58
N GLU A 304 -6.52 13.50 -13.58
CA GLU A 304 -6.36 12.89 -14.89
C GLU A 304 -5.63 11.55 -14.78
N ILE A 305 -4.49 11.53 -14.08
CA ILE A 305 -3.72 10.31 -13.80
C ILE A 305 -4.59 9.30 -13.05
N ALA A 306 -5.29 9.74 -12.00
CA ALA A 306 -6.15 8.87 -11.20
C ALA A 306 -7.31 8.28 -12.01
N HIS A 307 -7.88 9.02 -12.95
CA HIS A 307 -8.95 8.56 -13.83
C HIS A 307 -8.44 7.53 -14.85
N GLN A 308 -7.22 7.70 -15.37
CA GLN A 308 -6.64 6.74 -16.32
C GLN A 308 -6.31 5.38 -15.68
N LEU A 309 -6.00 5.33 -14.38
CA LEU A 309 -5.49 4.12 -13.71
C LEU A 309 -6.49 2.94 -13.65
N PRO A 310 -7.79 3.13 -13.31
CA PRO A 310 -8.79 2.06 -13.29
C PRO A 310 -9.07 1.39 -14.63
N CYS A 311 -9.28 2.18 -15.69
CA CYS A 311 -9.84 1.68 -16.96
C CYS A 311 -8.76 1.22 -17.94
N LYS A 312 -7.56 1.84 -17.88
CA LYS A 312 -6.47 1.56 -18.81
C LYS A 312 -5.62 0.34 -18.41
N TYR A 313 -5.63 -0.03 -17.12
CA TYR A 313 -4.81 -1.14 -16.59
C TYR A 313 -5.72 -2.23 -16.01
N ARG A 314 -6.18 -3.15 -16.86
CA ARG A 314 -7.19 -4.16 -16.54
C ARG A 314 -6.83 -4.98 -15.29
N GLN A 315 -5.59 -5.48 -15.23
CA GLN A 315 -5.10 -6.41 -14.23
C GLN A 315 -4.81 -5.77 -12.85
N HIS A 316 -4.34 -4.52 -12.81
CA HIS A 316 -3.96 -3.84 -11.55
C HIS A 316 -4.88 -2.68 -11.18
N GLY A 317 -5.82 -2.31 -12.06
CA GLY A 317 -6.75 -1.20 -11.86
C GLY A 317 -7.68 -1.39 -10.65
N TRP A 318 -7.85 -2.62 -10.17
CA TRP A 318 -8.59 -2.91 -8.93
C TRP A 318 -8.01 -2.17 -7.72
N PHE A 319 -6.69 -1.99 -7.66
CA PHE A 319 -6.02 -1.35 -6.53
C PHE A 319 -6.38 0.15 -6.44
N PHE A 320 -6.53 0.80 -7.59
CA PHE A 320 -6.88 2.22 -7.68
C PHE A 320 -8.38 2.45 -7.54
N ARG A 321 -9.22 1.55 -8.09
CA ARG A 321 -10.70 1.60 -7.96
C ARG A 321 -11.19 1.57 -6.51
N CYS A 322 -10.53 0.81 -5.64
CA CYS A 322 -11.08 0.50 -4.31
C CYS A 322 -10.44 1.30 -3.16
N LYS A 323 -9.34 2.05 -3.38
CA LYS A 323 -8.52 2.59 -2.28
C LYS A 323 -8.06 4.04 -2.44
N TYR A 324 -8.08 4.60 -3.65
CA TYR A 324 -7.44 5.89 -3.95
C TYR A 324 -8.36 6.84 -4.72
N THR A 325 -9.61 6.97 -4.30
CA THR A 325 -10.46 8.07 -4.79
C THR A 325 -9.87 9.41 -4.35
N GLN A 326 -9.44 10.22 -5.32
CA GLN A 326 -8.78 11.52 -5.09
C GLN A 326 -9.79 12.64 -4.80
N TRP A 327 -10.76 12.39 -3.91
CA TRP A 327 -11.79 13.39 -3.57
C TRP A 327 -11.19 14.71 -3.08
N HIS A 328 -10.02 14.68 -2.43
CA HIS A 328 -9.32 15.90 -2.00
C HIS A 328 -8.80 16.76 -3.16
N ALA A 329 -8.48 16.15 -4.31
CA ALA A 329 -8.07 16.89 -5.49
C ALA A 329 -9.30 17.48 -6.20
N ALA A 330 -10.35 16.69 -6.38
CA ALA A 330 -11.62 17.15 -6.93
C ALA A 330 -12.23 18.27 -6.07
N ALA A 331 -12.28 18.10 -4.76
CA ALA A 331 -12.79 19.10 -3.83
C ALA A 331 -11.96 20.40 -3.88
N TYR A 332 -10.64 20.29 -3.97
CA TYR A 332 -9.79 21.49 -4.09
C TYR A 332 -10.08 22.25 -5.40
N LEU A 333 -10.15 21.54 -6.54
CA LEU A 333 -10.48 22.17 -7.82
C LEU A 333 -11.84 22.86 -7.76
N LEU A 334 -12.88 22.17 -7.30
CA LEU A 334 -14.22 22.73 -7.18
C LEU A 334 -14.26 23.97 -6.28
N ILE A 335 -13.53 23.96 -5.16
CA ILE A 335 -13.43 25.14 -4.26
C ILE A 335 -12.74 26.31 -4.96
N GLN A 336 -11.62 26.06 -5.67
CA GLN A 336 -10.89 27.12 -6.37
C GLN A 336 -11.68 27.67 -7.57
N MET A 337 -12.42 26.82 -8.26
CA MET A 337 -13.21 27.20 -9.43
C MET A 337 -14.45 28.02 -9.04
N CYS A 338 -14.91 27.93 -7.78
CA CYS A 338 -15.88 28.87 -7.22
C CYS A 338 -15.29 30.27 -6.98
N LYS A 339 -13.97 30.38 -6.77
CA LYS A 339 -13.26 31.64 -6.55
C LYS A 339 -12.72 32.26 -7.85
N HIS A 340 -12.30 31.41 -8.80
CA HIS A 340 -11.64 31.79 -10.05
C HIS A 340 -12.36 31.15 -11.24
N THR A 341 -12.85 31.98 -12.15
CA THR A 341 -13.73 31.53 -13.25
C THR A 341 -13.10 31.63 -14.64
N LEU A 342 -11.89 32.20 -14.75
CA LEU A 342 -11.24 32.47 -16.03
C LEU A 342 -9.76 32.12 -15.97
N GLY A 343 -9.23 31.50 -17.03
CA GLY A 343 -7.80 31.27 -17.22
C GLY A 343 -7.48 29.85 -17.71
N PRO A 344 -6.32 29.63 -18.37
CA PRO A 344 -5.98 28.35 -18.99
C PRO A 344 -5.95 27.16 -18.01
N ALA A 345 -5.54 27.40 -16.76
CA ALA A 345 -5.55 26.37 -15.72
C ALA A 345 -6.96 25.98 -15.26
N VAL A 346 -7.89 26.96 -15.22
CA VAL A 346 -9.30 26.73 -14.88
C VAL A 346 -9.99 25.95 -15.99
N ASP A 347 -9.71 26.29 -17.25
CA ASP A 347 -10.23 25.58 -18.42
C ASP A 347 -9.79 24.09 -18.41
N ARG A 348 -8.49 23.84 -18.20
CA ARG A 348 -7.95 22.47 -18.06
C ARG A 348 -8.59 21.73 -16.88
N ALA A 349 -8.80 22.40 -15.75
CA ALA A 349 -9.43 21.78 -14.58
C ALA A 349 -10.87 21.33 -14.87
N TRP A 350 -11.65 22.14 -15.61
CA TRP A 350 -12.97 21.75 -16.09
C TRP A 350 -12.91 20.54 -17.03
N GLU A 351 -12.00 20.54 -18.02
CA GLU A 351 -11.83 19.41 -18.94
C GLU A 351 -11.57 18.09 -18.21
N VAL A 352 -10.71 18.12 -17.19
CA VAL A 352 -10.41 16.93 -16.38
C VAL A 352 -11.60 16.51 -15.51
N LEU A 353 -12.31 17.46 -14.90
CA LEU A 353 -13.47 17.17 -14.06
C LEU A 353 -14.62 16.56 -14.86
N ASP A 354 -14.91 17.08 -16.05
CA ASP A 354 -15.96 16.59 -16.96
C ASP A 354 -15.68 15.17 -17.47
N VAL A 355 -14.41 14.79 -17.58
CA VAL A 355 -14.01 13.42 -17.92
C VAL A 355 -14.06 12.51 -16.69
N ALA A 356 -13.73 13.04 -15.51
CA ALA A 356 -13.59 12.26 -14.29
C ALA A 356 -14.91 11.92 -13.60
N PHE A 357 -15.94 12.74 -13.76
CA PHE A 357 -17.27 12.65 -13.11
C PHE A 357 -18.39 12.80 -14.12
#